data_AF-A0A6J3B709-F1
#
_entry.id   AF-A0A6J3B709-F1
#
_cell.length_a   1.000
_cell.length_b   1.000
_cell.length_c   1.000
_cell.angle_alpha   90.00
_cell.angle_beta   90.00
_cell.angle_gamma   90.00
#
_symmetry.space_group_name_H-M   'P 1'
#
loop_
_entity.id
_entity.type
_entity.pdbx_description
1 polymer ?
#
loop_
_entity_poly.entity_id
_entity_poly.type
_entity_poly.pdbx_seq_one_letter_code
_entity_poly.pdbx_strand_id
1 'polypeptide(L)'
;MQSINAGFQSLKTLIPHTDGEKLSKAAILQQTAEYIFSLEQEKTRLLQQNTQLKRFIQELSGSSPKRRRAEDKDEGIGSPDIWEDEKAEDLRREMIELRQQLDKERSVRMMLEEQVRSLEAHMYPEKLKVIAQQVQLQQQQEQVRLLHQEKLEREQQHLRTQLLPTPAPTHHPTVIVPAPAPPPSHHINVVTMGPSSVINSVSTSRQNLDTIVQAIQHIEGTQERQEQEEEQRRAVIVKPVRSCPEAHASDTASDSEASDSDAMDQSREEPAGNGGLP
;
A
#
# COMPACT_ATOMS: atom_id res chain seq x y z
N MET A 1 -3.88 39.72 50.65
CA MET A 1 -4.01 40.76 49.59
C MET A 1 -3.26 40.40 48.30
N GLN A 2 -2.07 39.80 48.38
CA GLN A 2 -1.31 39.35 47.20
C GLN A 2 -2.04 38.26 46.37
N SER A 3 -2.69 37.30 47.03
CA SER A 3 -3.47 36.24 46.37
C SER A 3 -4.58 36.78 45.47
N ILE A 4 -5.28 37.83 45.90
CA ILE A 4 -6.32 38.49 45.12
C ILE A 4 -5.72 39.14 43.86
N ASN A 5 -4.59 39.84 44.00
CA ASN A 5 -3.92 40.46 42.87
C ASN A 5 -3.40 39.42 41.87
N ALA A 6 -2.91 38.26 42.34
CA ALA A 6 -2.55 37.15 41.48
C ALA A 6 -3.76 36.61 40.69
N GLY A 7 -4.91 36.45 41.36
CA GLY A 7 -6.16 36.03 40.70
C GLY A 7 -6.60 36.97 39.58
N PHE A 8 -6.48 38.29 39.77
CA PHE A 8 -6.76 39.27 38.71
C PHE A 8 -5.81 39.16 37.51
N GLN A 9 -4.53 38.86 37.74
CA GLN A 9 -3.59 38.64 36.64
C GLN A 9 -3.92 37.36 35.88
N SER A 10 -4.26 36.27 36.58
CA SER A 10 -4.72 35.03 35.94
C SER A 10 -5.98 35.23 35.12
N LEU A 11 -6.99 35.91 35.67
CA LEU A 11 -8.24 36.21 34.95
C LEU A 11 -7.97 37.01 33.68
N LYS A 12 -7.11 38.02 33.74
CA LYS A 12 -6.77 38.85 32.58
C LYS A 12 -6.25 38.02 31.40
N THR A 13 -5.43 37.00 31.66
CA THR A 13 -4.88 36.13 30.59
C THR A 13 -5.93 35.26 29.88
N LEU A 14 -7.11 35.08 30.48
CA LEU A 14 -8.20 34.27 29.92
C LEU A 14 -9.20 35.11 29.11
N ILE A 15 -9.15 36.43 29.21
CA ILE A 15 -10.04 37.34 28.50
C ILE A 15 -9.40 37.67 27.13
N PRO A 16 -10.14 37.49 26.01
CA PRO A 16 -9.62 37.77 24.67
C PRO A 16 -9.13 39.21 24.51
N HIS A 17 -8.03 39.39 23.76
CA HIS A 17 -7.53 40.69 23.29
C HIS A 17 -7.14 41.72 24.37
N THR A 18 -6.78 41.28 25.59
CA THR A 18 -6.40 42.20 26.68
C THR A 18 -4.88 42.36 26.89
N ASP A 19 -4.09 41.82 25.96
CA ASP A 19 -2.61 41.81 26.06
C ASP A 19 -2.04 43.23 25.95
N GLY A 20 -1.26 43.63 26.96
CA GLY A 20 -0.62 44.94 27.02
C GLY A 20 -1.52 46.09 27.52
N GLU A 21 -2.85 45.94 27.58
CA GLU A 21 -3.76 46.99 28.04
C GLU A 21 -3.88 47.02 29.58
N LYS A 22 -3.74 48.19 30.20
CA LYS A 22 -3.91 48.34 31.66
C LYS A 22 -5.39 48.41 32.02
N LEU A 23 -6.00 47.26 32.28
CA LEU A 23 -7.39 47.16 32.75
C LEU A 23 -7.48 47.38 34.26
N SER A 24 -8.51 48.11 34.69
CA SER A 24 -8.87 48.22 36.10
C SER A 24 -9.46 46.89 36.61
N LYS A 25 -9.46 46.67 37.93
CA LYS A 25 -10.07 45.46 38.53
C LYS A 25 -11.55 45.31 38.14
N ALA A 26 -12.29 46.42 38.10
CA ALA A 26 -13.68 46.41 37.68
C ALA A 26 -13.83 46.06 36.19
N ALA A 27 -12.95 46.58 35.33
CA ALA A 27 -12.96 46.26 33.90
C ALA A 27 -12.65 44.78 33.64
N ILE A 28 -11.68 44.21 34.37
CA ILE A 28 -11.37 42.77 34.29
C ILE A 28 -12.59 41.94 34.64
N LEU A 29 -13.30 42.26 35.74
CA LEU A 29 -14.50 41.52 36.14
C LEU A 29 -15.65 41.69 35.13
N GLN A 30 -15.86 42.89 34.61
CA GLN A 30 -16.89 43.17 33.63
C GLN A 30 -16.66 42.37 32.33
N GLN A 31 -15.46 42.46 31.77
CA GLN A 31 -15.10 41.71 30.55
C GLN A 31 -15.13 40.19 30.79
N THR A 32 -14.74 39.73 31.99
CA THR A 32 -14.85 38.31 32.36
C THR A 32 -16.32 37.88 32.35
N ALA A 33 -17.22 38.66 32.93
CA ALA A 33 -18.64 38.32 33.00
C ALA A 33 -19.29 38.30 31.61
N GLU A 34 -18.98 39.29 30.77
CA GLU A 34 -19.44 39.35 29.37
C GLU A 34 -18.90 38.17 28.55
N TYR A 35 -17.63 37.81 28.74
CA TYR A 35 -17.01 36.68 28.06
C TYR A 35 -17.61 35.34 28.49
N ILE A 36 -17.85 35.14 29.80
CA ILE A 36 -18.55 33.96 30.31
C ILE A 36 -19.93 33.87 29.68
N PHE A 37 -20.72 34.95 29.67
CA PHE A 37 -22.05 34.96 29.08
C PHE A 37 -22.02 34.62 27.58
N SER A 38 -21.05 35.15 26.85
CA SER A 38 -20.85 34.85 25.41
C SER A 38 -20.53 33.37 25.19
N LEU A 39 -19.62 32.80 26.00
CA LEU A 39 -19.27 31.38 25.94
C LEU A 39 -20.46 30.48 26.32
N GLU A 40 -21.27 30.87 27.29
CA GLU A 40 -22.48 30.12 27.69
C GLU A 40 -23.55 30.12 26.59
N GLN A 41 -23.74 31.26 25.92
CA GLN A 41 -24.63 31.36 24.77
C GLN A 41 -24.13 30.50 23.60
N GLU A 42 -22.84 30.58 23.28
CA GLU A 42 -22.22 29.79 22.21
C GLU A 42 -22.28 28.29 22.51
N LYS A 43 -22.02 27.88 23.77
CA LYS A 43 -22.19 26.49 24.23
C LYS A 43 -23.60 25.97 23.97
N THR A 44 -24.62 26.78 24.30
CA THR A 44 -26.02 26.41 24.09
C THR A 44 -26.32 26.25 22.60
N ARG A 45 -25.83 27.19 21.77
CA ARG A 45 -25.98 27.14 20.31
C ARG A 45 -25.29 25.91 19.71
N LEU A 46 -24.04 25.64 20.08
CA LEU A 46 -23.28 24.48 19.61
C LEU A 46 -23.91 23.16 20.05
N LEU A 47 -24.50 23.10 21.25
CA LEU A 47 -25.21 21.91 21.73
C LEU A 47 -26.47 21.64 20.89
N GLN A 48 -27.22 22.68 20.51
CA GLN A 48 -28.37 22.56 19.61
C GLN A 48 -27.95 22.05 18.22
N GLN A 49 -26.87 22.62 17.66
CA GLN A 49 -26.32 22.18 16.37
C GLN A 49 -25.86 20.71 16.43
N ASN A 50 -25.13 20.31 17.47
CA ASN A 50 -24.73 18.92 17.67
C ASN A 50 -25.93 17.97 17.77
N THR A 51 -27.01 18.39 18.45
CA THR A 51 -28.24 17.59 18.54
C THR A 51 -28.90 17.44 17.16
N GLN A 52 -28.88 18.48 16.33
CA GLN A 52 -29.37 18.40 14.95
C GLN A 52 -28.50 17.49 14.08
N LEU A 53 -27.18 17.64 14.14
CA LEU A 53 -26.24 16.79 13.39
C LEU A 53 -26.35 15.32 13.79
N LYS A 54 -26.47 15.02 15.09
CA LYS A 54 -26.70 13.65 15.57
C LYS A 54 -27.97 13.03 14.99
N ARG A 55 -29.07 13.81 14.90
CA ARG A 55 -30.30 13.36 14.24
C ARG A 55 -30.11 13.09 12.76
N PHE A 56 -29.42 13.98 12.05
CA PHE A 56 -29.15 13.83 10.62
C PHE A 56 -28.28 12.60 10.31
N ILE A 57 -27.24 12.38 11.13
CA ILE A 57 -26.41 11.17 11.02
C ILE A 57 -27.24 9.92 11.32
N GLN A 58 -28.06 9.92 12.37
CA GLN A 58 -28.93 8.78 12.69
C GLN A 58 -29.92 8.46 11.56
N GLU A 59 -30.46 9.50 10.90
CA GLU A 59 -31.36 9.38 9.75
C GLU A 59 -30.65 8.79 8.53
N LEU A 60 -29.42 9.23 8.25
CA LEU A 60 -28.59 8.74 7.14
C LEU A 60 -28.05 7.32 7.36
N SER A 61 -27.74 6.96 8.61
CA SER A 61 -27.24 5.64 9.00
C SER A 61 -28.33 4.57 9.10
N GLY A 62 -29.59 4.87 8.75
CA GLY A 62 -30.67 3.88 8.64
C GLY A 62 -31.21 3.33 9.96
N SER A 63 -30.78 3.83 11.12
CA SER A 63 -31.30 3.41 12.42
C SER A 63 -32.63 4.11 12.72
N SER A 64 -33.72 3.46 12.29
CA SER A 64 -35.08 3.93 12.56
C SER A 64 -35.41 3.85 14.06
N PRO A 65 -35.85 4.93 14.74
CA PRO A 65 -36.11 4.97 16.19
C PRO A 65 -37.35 4.18 16.68
N LYS A 66 -37.60 2.96 16.20
CA LYS A 66 -38.84 2.21 16.49
C LYS A 66 -38.69 0.82 17.11
N ARG A 67 -37.47 0.32 17.35
CA ARG A 67 -37.26 -0.95 18.09
C ARG A 67 -36.59 -0.71 19.44
N ARG A 68 -37.30 -0.02 20.34
CA ARG A 68 -37.01 -0.05 21.78
C ARG A 68 -38.32 -0.09 22.56
N ARG A 69 -39.13 -1.11 22.32
CA ARG A 69 -40.07 -1.60 23.32
C ARG A 69 -40.13 -3.11 23.22
N ALA A 70 -39.77 -3.73 24.34
CA ALA A 70 -39.78 -5.16 24.57
C ALA A 70 -38.82 -5.94 23.67
N GLU A 71 -37.57 -6.09 24.11
CA GLU A 71 -37.14 -7.40 24.55
C GLU A 71 -35.79 -7.33 25.27
N ASP A 72 -35.69 -8.27 26.20
CA ASP A 72 -34.64 -8.63 27.13
C ASP A 72 -34.23 -7.73 28.28
N LYS A 73 -34.35 -8.34 29.45
CA LYS A 73 -33.81 -7.91 30.72
C LYS A 73 -32.36 -8.34 30.77
N ASP A 74 -31.57 -7.53 31.48
CA ASP A 74 -30.23 -7.89 31.95
C ASP A 74 -29.09 -7.85 30.93
N GLU A 75 -28.84 -6.66 30.39
CA GLU A 75 -27.44 -6.20 30.30
C GLU A 75 -27.33 -4.82 30.95
N GLY A 76 -26.91 -4.85 32.21
CA GLY A 76 -26.44 -3.67 32.90
C GLY A 76 -25.25 -3.06 32.17
N ILE A 77 -25.23 -1.73 32.18
CA ILE A 77 -24.04 -0.88 31.99
C ILE A 77 -23.46 -0.91 30.56
N GLY A 78 -24.14 -0.22 29.65
CA GLY A 78 -23.56 0.19 28.37
C GLY A 78 -22.30 1.04 28.59
N SER A 79 -21.15 0.40 28.43
CA SER A 79 -19.85 1.07 28.42
C SER A 79 -19.71 1.90 27.13
N PRO A 80 -18.99 3.03 27.15
CA PRO A 80 -18.71 3.83 25.95
C PRO A 80 -18.03 3.07 24.79
N ASP A 81 -17.53 1.85 25.02
CA ASP A 81 -16.80 0.99 24.06
C ASP A 81 -17.66 0.32 22.98
N ILE A 82 -19.00 0.31 23.10
CA ILE A 82 -19.87 -0.39 22.13
C ILE A 82 -19.67 0.14 20.70
N TRP A 83 -19.35 1.43 20.54
CA TRP A 83 -19.11 2.06 19.24
C TRP A 83 -17.77 1.66 18.60
N GLU A 84 -16.77 1.30 19.40
CA GLU A 84 -15.48 0.82 18.89
C GLU A 84 -15.56 -0.65 18.54
N ASP A 85 -16.30 -1.44 19.33
CA ASP A 85 -16.50 -2.86 19.03
C ASP A 85 -17.40 -3.07 17.82
N GLU A 86 -18.47 -2.28 17.63
CA GLU A 86 -19.32 -2.34 16.43
C GLU A 86 -18.52 -2.01 15.15
N LYS A 87 -17.61 -1.03 15.21
CA LYS A 87 -16.69 -0.73 14.11
C LYS A 87 -15.64 -1.82 13.89
N ALA A 88 -15.13 -2.43 14.96
CA ALA A 88 -14.18 -3.53 14.86
C ALA A 88 -14.86 -4.78 14.28
N GLU A 89 -16.12 -5.03 14.62
CA GLU A 89 -16.94 -6.06 14.01
C GLU A 89 -17.26 -5.78 12.55
N ASP A 90 -17.58 -4.53 12.18
CA ASP A 90 -17.77 -4.13 10.78
C ASP A 90 -16.51 -4.36 9.96
N LEU A 91 -15.35 -3.98 10.50
CA LEU A 91 -14.07 -4.22 9.83
C LEU A 91 -13.78 -5.73 9.71
N ARG A 92 -14.13 -6.54 10.72
CA ARG A 92 -14.02 -8.01 10.63
C ARG A 92 -14.96 -8.59 9.57
N ARG A 93 -16.19 -8.09 9.47
CA ARG A 93 -17.17 -8.48 8.44
C ARG A 93 -16.63 -8.15 7.05
N GLU A 94 -16.14 -6.93 6.84
CA GLU A 94 -15.52 -6.49 5.58
C GLU A 94 -14.28 -7.34 5.24
N MET A 95 -13.45 -7.65 6.22
CA MET A 95 -12.25 -8.48 6.03
C MET A 95 -12.62 -9.91 5.58
N ILE A 96 -13.69 -10.48 6.13
CA ILE A 96 -14.22 -11.79 5.74
C ILE A 96 -14.84 -11.74 4.33
N GLU A 97 -15.55 -10.67 3.99
CA GLU A 97 -16.14 -10.46 2.67
C GLU A 97 -15.05 -10.32 1.59
N LEU A 98 -14.03 -9.49 1.84
CA LEU A 98 -12.88 -9.32 0.95
C LEU A 98 -12.13 -10.64 0.71
N ARG A 99 -11.95 -11.46 1.75
CA ARG A 99 -11.38 -12.81 1.59
C ARG A 99 -12.24 -13.68 0.67
N GLN A 100 -13.55 -13.73 0.90
CA GLN A 100 -14.45 -14.50 0.05
C GLN A 100 -14.43 -14.01 -1.40
N GLN A 101 -14.33 -12.70 -1.62
CA GLN A 101 -14.26 -12.13 -2.95
C GLN A 101 -12.95 -12.48 -3.67
N LEU A 102 -11.83 -12.49 -2.96
CA LEU A 102 -10.55 -12.97 -3.47
C LEU A 102 -10.60 -14.46 -3.85
N ASP A 103 -11.25 -15.29 -3.02
CA ASP A 103 -11.38 -16.73 -3.31
C ASP A 103 -12.29 -16.99 -4.52
N LYS A 104 -13.38 -16.24 -4.66
CA LYS A 104 -14.24 -16.27 -5.86
C LYS A 104 -13.45 -15.85 -7.11
N GLU A 105 -12.67 -14.78 -7.01
CA GLU A 105 -11.86 -14.26 -8.10
C GLU A 105 -10.78 -15.26 -8.53
N ARG A 106 -10.06 -15.86 -7.58
CA ARG A 106 -9.11 -16.94 -7.84
C ARG A 106 -9.76 -18.16 -8.52
N SER A 107 -10.95 -18.55 -8.06
CA SER A 107 -11.71 -19.66 -8.66
C SER A 107 -12.08 -19.37 -10.11
N VAL A 108 -12.62 -18.18 -10.39
CA VAL A 108 -12.95 -17.74 -11.75
C VAL A 108 -11.70 -17.64 -12.63
N ARG A 109 -10.60 -17.10 -12.08
CA ARG A 109 -9.33 -17.00 -12.80
C ARG A 109 -8.80 -18.38 -13.19
N MET A 110 -8.81 -19.34 -12.26
CA MET A 110 -8.41 -20.73 -12.53
C MET A 110 -9.28 -21.35 -13.63
N MET A 111 -10.60 -21.14 -13.59
CA MET A 111 -11.53 -21.64 -14.61
C MET A 111 -11.24 -21.04 -16.00
N LEU A 112 -10.98 -19.73 -16.06
CA LEU A 112 -10.67 -19.04 -17.32
C LEU A 112 -9.30 -19.46 -17.87
N GLU A 113 -8.29 -19.60 -17.02
CA GLU A 113 -6.97 -20.10 -17.40
C GLU A 113 -7.05 -21.54 -17.94
N GLU A 114 -7.89 -22.38 -17.36
CA GLU A 114 -8.14 -23.73 -17.87
C GLU A 114 -8.85 -23.71 -19.23
N GLN A 115 -9.86 -22.85 -19.42
CA GLN A 115 -10.51 -22.68 -20.73
C GLN A 115 -9.54 -22.17 -21.79
N VAL A 116 -8.70 -21.18 -21.47
CA VAL A 116 -7.67 -20.66 -22.39
C VAL A 116 -6.68 -21.77 -22.74
N ARG A 117 -6.15 -22.48 -21.74
CA ARG A 117 -5.21 -23.59 -21.96
C ARG A 117 -5.83 -24.69 -22.82
N SER A 118 -7.12 -25.00 -22.61
CA SER A 118 -7.86 -25.98 -23.41
C SER A 118 -8.01 -25.52 -24.87
N LEU A 119 -8.42 -24.28 -25.11
CA LEU A 119 -8.54 -23.71 -26.45
C LEU A 119 -7.18 -23.67 -27.16
N GLU A 120 -6.13 -23.26 -26.46
CA GLU A 120 -4.77 -23.26 -26.98
C GLU A 120 -4.31 -24.67 -27.33
N ALA A 121 -4.57 -25.67 -26.48
CA ALA A 121 -4.22 -27.06 -26.76
C ALA A 121 -4.90 -27.59 -28.04
N HIS A 122 -6.13 -27.15 -28.34
CA HIS A 122 -6.83 -27.52 -29.57
C HIS A 122 -6.29 -26.77 -30.81
N MET A 123 -5.84 -25.53 -30.66
CA MET A 123 -5.41 -24.68 -31.78
C MET A 123 -3.92 -24.78 -32.10
N TYR A 124 -3.09 -25.11 -31.12
CA TYR A 124 -1.64 -25.20 -31.25
C TYR A 124 -1.19 -26.21 -32.31
N PRO A 125 -1.78 -27.42 -32.43
CA PRO A 125 -1.44 -28.37 -33.48
C PRO A 125 -1.64 -27.78 -34.88
N GLU A 126 -2.70 -27.00 -35.08
CA GLU A 126 -3.00 -26.41 -36.38
C GLU A 126 -2.05 -25.28 -36.73
N LYS A 127 -1.68 -24.45 -35.75
CA LYS A 127 -0.61 -23.44 -35.91
C LYS A 127 0.71 -24.10 -36.32
N LEU A 128 1.08 -25.23 -35.70
CA LEU A 128 2.29 -25.96 -36.08
C LEU A 128 2.23 -26.48 -37.51
N LYS A 129 1.09 -27.04 -37.95
CA LYS A 129 0.94 -27.52 -39.33
C LYS A 129 1.12 -26.38 -40.34
N VAL A 130 0.53 -25.22 -40.09
CA VAL A 130 0.67 -24.04 -40.97
C VAL A 130 2.13 -23.59 -41.04
N ILE A 131 2.83 -23.51 -39.90
CA ILE A 131 4.24 -23.15 -39.86
C ILE A 131 5.09 -24.18 -40.63
N ALA A 132 4.87 -25.47 -40.38
CA ALA A 132 5.58 -26.54 -41.07
C ALA A 132 5.37 -26.47 -42.59
N GLN A 133 4.13 -26.24 -43.03
CA GLN A 133 3.81 -26.07 -44.45
C GLN A 133 4.50 -24.85 -45.05
N GLN A 134 4.52 -23.71 -44.35
CA GLN A 134 5.18 -22.50 -44.83
C GLN A 134 6.69 -22.67 -44.94
N VAL A 135 7.32 -23.33 -43.95
CA VAL A 135 8.75 -23.67 -44.00
C VAL A 135 9.04 -24.58 -45.19
N GLN A 136 8.20 -25.59 -45.44
CA GLN A 136 8.37 -26.49 -46.57
C GLN A 136 8.30 -25.76 -47.92
N LEU A 137 7.37 -24.82 -48.07
CA LEU A 137 7.25 -24.00 -49.28
C LEU A 137 8.46 -23.06 -49.47
N GLN A 138 8.92 -22.45 -48.39
CA GLN A 138 10.10 -21.58 -48.41
C GLN A 138 11.35 -22.36 -48.83
N GLN A 139 11.54 -23.57 -48.29
CA GLN A 139 12.67 -24.43 -48.62
C GLN A 139 12.64 -24.85 -50.11
N GLN A 140 11.45 -25.06 -50.66
CA GLN A 140 11.28 -25.36 -52.09
C GLN A 140 11.63 -24.14 -52.97
N GLN A 141 11.19 -22.94 -52.60
CA GLN A 141 11.59 -21.70 -53.30
C GLN A 141 13.10 -21.47 -53.25
N GLU A 142 13.74 -21.76 -52.13
CA GLU A 142 15.18 -21.62 -51.96
C GLU A 142 15.95 -22.64 -52.82
N GLN A 143 15.50 -23.88 -52.89
CA GLN A 143 16.04 -24.87 -53.82
C GLN A 143 15.97 -24.41 -55.28
N VAL A 144 14.82 -23.88 -55.71
CA VAL A 144 14.65 -23.35 -57.08
C VAL A 144 15.60 -22.17 -57.33
N ARG A 145 15.76 -21.28 -56.34
CA ARG A 145 16.70 -20.14 -56.42
C ARG A 145 18.14 -20.60 -56.59
N LEU A 146 18.59 -21.59 -55.81
CA LEU A 146 19.93 -22.15 -55.89
C LEU A 146 20.18 -22.84 -57.24
N LEU A 147 19.22 -23.63 -57.73
CA LEU A 147 19.35 -24.31 -59.02
C LEU A 147 19.44 -23.29 -60.18
N HIS A 148 18.68 -22.20 -60.11
CA HIS A 148 18.77 -21.12 -61.08
C HIS A 148 20.13 -20.39 -61.03
N GLN A 149 20.65 -20.12 -59.83
CA GLN A 149 21.97 -19.53 -59.63
C GLN A 149 23.08 -20.44 -60.20
N GLU A 150 23.03 -21.74 -59.90
CA GLU A 150 23.99 -22.71 -60.41
C GLU A 150 23.95 -22.82 -61.94
N LYS A 151 22.75 -22.71 -62.54
CA LYS A 151 22.58 -22.67 -64.00
C LYS A 151 23.27 -21.44 -64.61
N LEU A 152 23.06 -20.26 -64.02
CA LEU A 152 23.72 -19.02 -64.44
C LEU A 152 25.24 -19.10 -64.31
N GLU A 153 25.74 -19.68 -63.22
CA GLU A 153 27.18 -19.89 -63.02
C GLU A 153 27.77 -20.85 -64.05
N ARG A 154 27.09 -21.96 -64.37
CA ARG A 154 27.52 -22.88 -65.43
C ARG A 154 27.54 -22.22 -66.81
N GLU A 155 26.54 -21.40 -67.12
CA GLU A 155 26.50 -20.66 -68.39
C GLU A 155 27.65 -19.65 -68.49
N GLN A 156 27.93 -18.93 -67.40
CA GLN A 156 29.07 -18.01 -67.32
C GLN A 156 30.42 -18.74 -67.44
N GLN A 157 30.56 -19.92 -66.80
CA GLN A 157 31.75 -20.77 -66.95
C GLN A 157 31.91 -21.32 -68.37
N HIS A 158 30.81 -21.64 -69.06
CA HIS A 158 30.84 -22.05 -70.46
C HIS A 158 31.34 -20.91 -71.36
N LEU A 159 30.84 -19.68 -71.18
CA LEU A 159 31.36 -18.52 -71.90
C LEU A 159 32.84 -18.27 -71.61
N ARG A 160 33.26 -18.44 -70.35
CA ARG A 160 34.66 -18.23 -69.93
C ARG A 160 35.60 -19.30 -70.49
N THR A 161 35.16 -20.56 -70.56
CA THR A 161 35.93 -21.68 -71.13
C THR A 161 36.12 -21.55 -72.65
N GLN A 162 35.13 -21.02 -73.38
CA GLN A 162 35.27 -20.79 -74.83
C GLN A 162 36.20 -19.63 -75.21
N LEU A 163 36.59 -18.77 -74.26
CA LEU A 163 37.41 -17.57 -74.53
C LEU A 163 38.88 -17.69 -74.08
N LEU A 164 39.33 -18.86 -73.59
CA LEU A 164 40.70 -19.02 -73.07
C LEU A 164 41.53 -20.02 -73.91
N PRO A 165 42.75 -19.67 -74.38
CA PRO A 165 43.66 -20.62 -75.00
C PRO A 165 44.34 -21.51 -73.95
N THR A 166 44.69 -22.74 -74.33
CA THR A 166 45.33 -23.75 -73.48
C THR A 166 46.71 -23.29 -72.98
N PRO A 167 47.03 -23.43 -71.67
CA PRO A 167 48.38 -23.16 -71.21
C PRO A 167 49.27 -24.41 -71.34
N ALA A 168 50.45 -24.20 -71.92
CA ALA A 168 51.53 -25.18 -72.03
C ALA A 168 52.15 -25.50 -70.66
N PRO A 169 52.68 -26.72 -70.44
CA PRO A 169 53.24 -27.12 -69.16
C PRO A 169 54.67 -26.56 -69.02
N THR A 170 54.91 -25.77 -67.96
CA THR A 170 56.27 -25.33 -67.61
C THR A 170 56.61 -25.76 -66.19
N HIS A 171 57.43 -26.81 -66.10
CA HIS A 171 58.14 -27.26 -64.90
C HIS A 171 59.03 -26.13 -64.34
N HIS A 172 58.89 -25.80 -63.05
CA HIS A 172 59.94 -25.09 -62.31
C HIS A 172 60.00 -25.60 -60.85
N PRO A 173 61.20 -25.68 -60.26
CA PRO A 173 61.45 -26.40 -59.02
C PRO A 173 61.13 -25.56 -57.78
N THR A 174 60.65 -26.22 -56.73
CA THR A 174 60.31 -25.68 -55.42
C THR A 174 61.53 -25.08 -54.71
N VAL A 175 61.45 -23.80 -54.32
CA VAL A 175 62.29 -23.22 -53.26
C VAL A 175 61.35 -22.81 -52.13
N ILE A 176 61.44 -23.52 -51.00
CA ILE A 176 60.69 -23.25 -49.78
C ILE A 176 61.34 -22.05 -49.09
N VAL A 177 60.60 -20.94 -49.00
CA VAL A 177 60.89 -19.82 -48.09
C VAL A 177 59.89 -19.90 -46.93
N PRO A 178 60.31 -19.83 -45.65
CA PRO A 178 59.38 -19.79 -44.52
C PRO A 178 58.53 -18.52 -44.55
N ALA A 179 57.22 -18.68 -44.37
CA ALA A 179 56.21 -17.62 -44.41
C ALA A 179 56.31 -16.65 -43.21
N PRO A 180 56.12 -15.32 -43.40
CA PRO A 180 55.76 -14.40 -42.33
C PRO A 180 54.27 -14.53 -41.97
N ALA A 181 53.94 -14.32 -40.69
CA ALA A 181 52.59 -14.38 -40.14
C ALA A 181 51.59 -13.40 -40.83
N PRO A 182 50.29 -13.73 -40.89
CA PRO A 182 49.31 -12.92 -41.61
C PRO A 182 48.97 -11.62 -40.85
N PRO A 183 48.79 -10.48 -41.55
CA PRO A 183 48.26 -9.26 -40.95
C PRO A 183 46.75 -9.37 -40.68
N PRO A 184 46.22 -8.60 -39.71
CA PRO A 184 44.82 -8.66 -39.32
C PRO A 184 43.90 -8.17 -40.45
N SER A 185 42.77 -8.85 -40.61
CA SER A 185 41.73 -8.56 -41.59
C SER A 185 41.29 -7.10 -41.53
N HIS A 186 41.54 -6.33 -42.58
CA HIS A 186 40.91 -5.03 -42.78
C HIS A 186 39.41 -5.23 -43.03
N HIS A 187 38.59 -4.73 -42.12
CA HIS A 187 37.16 -4.60 -42.31
C HIS A 187 36.92 -3.52 -43.37
N ILE A 188 36.63 -3.96 -44.59
CA ILE A 188 36.13 -3.09 -45.67
C ILE A 188 34.67 -2.78 -45.34
N ASN A 189 34.37 -1.52 -45.04
CA ASN A 189 32.99 -1.02 -45.03
C ASN A 189 32.48 -0.96 -46.47
N VAL A 190 31.86 -2.04 -46.94
CA VAL A 190 31.02 -1.98 -48.13
C VAL A 190 29.70 -1.32 -47.72
N VAL A 191 29.50 -0.08 -48.16
CA VAL A 191 28.21 0.61 -48.09
C VAL A 191 27.24 -0.14 -49.01
N THR A 192 26.44 -1.02 -48.42
CA THR A 192 25.21 -1.51 -49.06
C THR A 192 24.08 -0.58 -48.62
N MET A 193 23.40 0.05 -49.57
CA MET A 193 22.22 0.87 -49.31
C MET A 193 21.04 -0.06 -48.98
N GLY A 194 20.97 -0.51 -47.72
CA GLY A 194 19.85 -1.24 -47.12
C GLY A 194 19.07 -0.37 -46.12
N PRO A 195 17.78 -0.62 -45.89
CA PRO A 195 16.85 0.35 -45.34
C PRO A 195 17.22 0.77 -43.91
N SER A 196 17.57 2.04 -43.78
CA SER A 196 17.77 2.75 -42.54
C SER A 196 16.51 2.68 -41.68
N SER A 197 16.54 1.99 -40.53
CA SER A 197 15.55 2.17 -39.45
C SER A 197 15.91 1.57 -38.08
N VAL A 198 17.00 0.80 -37.90
CA VAL A 198 17.24 0.09 -36.61
C VAL A 198 18.51 0.51 -35.85
N ILE A 199 19.27 1.50 -36.34
CA ILE A 199 20.55 1.89 -35.70
C ILE A 199 20.39 2.82 -34.48
N ASN A 200 19.17 3.24 -34.15
CA ASN A 200 18.93 4.22 -33.07
C ASN A 200 18.38 3.62 -31.76
N SER A 201 18.06 2.33 -31.71
CA SER A 201 17.48 1.68 -30.52
C SER A 201 18.50 1.37 -29.42
N VAL A 202 19.74 1.02 -29.79
CA VAL A 202 20.79 0.69 -28.80
C VAL A 202 21.31 1.93 -28.07
N SER A 203 21.45 3.07 -28.78
CA SER A 203 21.93 4.33 -28.18
C SER A 203 20.89 4.96 -27.26
N THR A 204 19.61 4.92 -27.65
CA THR A 204 18.51 5.40 -26.79
C THR A 204 18.27 4.48 -25.61
N SER A 205 18.36 3.15 -25.80
CA SER A 205 18.25 2.18 -24.70
C SER A 205 19.36 2.37 -23.66
N ARG A 206 20.61 2.64 -24.08
CA ARG A 206 21.71 2.97 -23.16
C ARG A 206 21.42 4.24 -22.37
N GLN A 207 20.98 5.30 -23.02
CA GLN A 207 20.63 6.56 -22.35
C GLN A 207 19.46 6.40 -21.36
N ASN A 208 18.46 5.60 -21.72
CA ASN A 208 17.32 5.31 -20.83
C ASN A 208 17.76 4.51 -19.60
N LEU A 209 18.65 3.52 -19.77
CA LEU A 209 19.21 2.75 -18.66
C LEU A 209 20.05 3.64 -17.73
N ASP A 210 20.89 4.52 -18.27
CA ASP A 210 21.68 5.47 -17.47
C ASP A 210 20.78 6.42 -16.67
N THR A 211 19.65 6.86 -17.26
CA THR A 211 18.66 7.72 -16.60
C THR A 211 17.98 7.00 -15.44
N ILE A 212 17.61 5.73 -15.63
CA ILE A 212 17.00 4.91 -14.57
C ILE A 212 18.00 4.66 -13.43
N VAL A 213 19.26 4.35 -13.75
CA VAL A 213 20.31 4.14 -12.74
C VAL A 213 20.55 5.42 -11.92
N GLN A 214 20.64 6.59 -12.56
CA GLN A 214 20.76 7.86 -11.84
C GLN A 214 19.56 8.15 -10.93
N ALA A 215 18.34 7.85 -11.40
CA ALA A 215 17.13 8.08 -10.62
C ALA A 215 17.08 7.19 -9.37
N ILE A 216 17.44 5.90 -9.50
CA ILE A 216 17.52 4.97 -8.36
C ILE A 216 18.55 5.47 -7.35
N GLN A 217 19.75 5.84 -7.83
CA GLN A 217 20.84 6.30 -6.97
C GLN A 217 20.52 7.62 -6.25
N HIS A 218 19.74 8.51 -6.90
CA HIS A 218 19.18 9.69 -6.25
C HIS A 218 18.15 9.32 -5.19
N ILE A 219 17.19 8.44 -5.49
CA ILE A 219 16.15 8.03 -4.52
C ILE A 219 16.78 7.37 -3.31
N GLU A 220 17.70 6.43 -3.50
CA GLU A 220 18.42 5.76 -2.42
C GLU A 220 19.23 6.77 -1.58
N GLY A 221 19.97 7.69 -2.22
CA GLY A 221 20.70 8.74 -1.49
C GLY A 221 19.81 9.76 -0.77
N THR A 222 18.59 10.00 -1.27
CA THR A 222 17.63 10.89 -0.60
C THR A 222 16.91 10.19 0.55
N GLN A 223 16.66 8.88 0.42
CA GLN A 223 16.04 8.04 1.43
C GLN A 223 16.98 7.84 2.64
N GLU A 224 18.27 7.54 2.42
CA GLU A 224 19.24 7.43 3.51
C GLU A 224 19.38 8.75 4.31
N ARG A 225 19.31 9.89 3.62
CA ARG A 225 19.34 11.21 4.25
C ARG A 225 18.06 11.50 5.03
N GLN A 226 16.89 11.12 4.51
CA GLN A 226 15.62 11.24 5.21
C GLN A 226 15.55 10.32 6.43
N GLU A 227 16.04 9.09 6.34
CA GLU A 227 16.11 8.14 7.45
C GLU A 227 17.03 8.65 8.57
N GLN A 228 18.19 9.23 8.24
CA GLN A 228 19.07 9.88 9.23
C GLN A 228 18.43 11.13 9.86
N GLU A 229 17.73 11.95 9.09
CA GLU A 229 17.01 13.12 9.62
C GLU A 229 15.80 12.70 10.49
N GLU A 230 15.10 11.62 10.14
CA GLU A 230 14.00 11.05 10.93
C GLU A 230 14.52 10.39 12.21
N GLU A 231 15.65 9.68 12.14
CA GLU A 231 16.31 9.09 13.30
C GLU A 231 16.85 10.16 14.24
N GLN A 232 17.42 11.26 13.72
CA GLN A 232 17.78 12.44 14.53
C GLN A 232 16.56 13.09 15.19
N ARG A 233 15.42 13.18 14.48
CA ARG A 233 14.16 13.67 15.07
C ARG A 233 13.61 12.74 16.17
N ARG A 234 13.81 11.43 16.05
CA ARG A 234 13.44 10.43 17.06
C ARG A 234 14.38 10.45 18.28
N ALA A 235 15.68 10.66 18.08
CA ALA A 235 16.68 10.72 19.15
C ALA A 235 16.51 11.96 20.07
N VAL A 236 15.98 13.07 19.55
CA VAL A 236 15.75 14.30 20.33
C VAL A 236 14.58 14.17 21.31
N ILE A 237 13.63 13.26 21.07
CA ILE A 237 12.42 13.07 21.90
C ILE A 237 12.69 12.14 23.10
N VAL A 238 13.77 11.34 23.08
CA VAL A 238 14.13 10.43 24.18
C VAL A 238 15.19 11.08 25.08
N LYS A 239 14.79 12.10 25.83
CA LYS A 239 15.44 12.42 27.11
C LYS A 239 14.51 11.98 28.24
N PRO A 240 14.75 10.81 28.88
CA PRO A 240 14.03 10.44 30.07
C PRO A 240 14.45 11.39 31.19
N VAL A 241 13.50 12.17 31.69
CA VAL A 241 13.64 12.86 32.97
C VAL A 241 13.87 11.77 34.02
N ARG A 242 15.07 11.78 34.60
CA ARG A 242 15.46 10.95 35.76
C ARG A 242 14.40 11.07 36.86
N SER A 243 13.87 9.93 37.27
CA SER A 243 13.18 9.74 38.54
C SER A 243 14.09 10.08 39.70
N CYS A 244 13.56 10.87 40.64
CA CYS A 244 14.16 11.23 41.92
C CYS A 244 13.68 10.21 42.98
N PRO A 245 14.55 9.63 43.84
CA PRO A 245 14.08 8.79 44.95
C PRO A 245 13.95 9.55 46.28
N GLU A 246 13.07 9.00 47.13
CA GLU A 246 12.98 9.15 48.59
C GLU A 246 12.38 10.43 49.20
N ALA A 247 11.23 10.31 49.91
CA ALA A 247 11.23 10.04 51.35
C ALA A 247 9.82 10.03 51.99
N HIS A 248 9.72 9.20 53.05
CA HIS A 248 8.80 9.23 54.21
C HIS A 248 7.55 8.32 54.23
N ALA A 249 7.67 7.33 55.12
CA ALA A 249 6.70 6.38 55.63
C ALA A 249 5.57 7.03 56.46
N SER A 250 4.42 6.35 56.53
CA SER A 250 3.47 6.23 57.66
C SER A 250 2.29 5.38 57.17
N ASP A 251 2.19 4.09 57.49
CA ASP A 251 1.54 3.51 58.69
C ASP A 251 0.08 3.94 58.92
N THR A 252 -0.86 3.04 58.61
CA THR A 252 -2.04 2.77 59.45
C THR A 252 -2.55 1.36 59.17
N ALA A 253 -2.36 0.48 60.15
CA ALA A 253 -3.00 -0.82 60.27
C ALA A 253 -4.40 -0.65 60.88
N SER A 254 -5.36 -1.52 60.51
CA SER A 254 -6.49 -1.83 61.37
C SER A 254 -6.89 -3.30 61.17
N ASP A 255 -6.64 -4.07 62.23
CA ASP A 255 -7.12 -5.42 62.58
C ASP A 255 -8.64 -5.57 62.34
N SER A 256 -9.10 -6.73 61.82
CA SER A 256 -9.64 -7.91 62.55
C SER A 256 -10.95 -7.60 63.28
N GLU A 257 -12.04 -8.36 63.10
CA GLU A 257 -12.29 -9.64 63.76
C GLU A 257 -13.15 -10.59 62.91
N ALA A 258 -12.83 -11.87 63.00
CA ALA A 258 -13.68 -12.99 62.61
C ALA A 258 -14.80 -13.22 63.63
N SER A 259 -15.96 -13.71 63.19
CA SER A 259 -16.78 -14.63 64.00
C SER A 259 -17.62 -15.50 63.08
N ASP A 260 -17.38 -16.79 63.25
CA ASP A 260 -17.91 -17.91 62.51
C ASP A 260 -19.06 -18.56 63.30
N SER A 261 -19.86 -19.37 62.61
CA SER A 261 -20.72 -20.46 63.09
C SER A 261 -22.11 -20.22 63.76
N ASP A 262 -23.11 -20.77 63.06
CA ASP A 262 -24.16 -21.72 63.48
C ASP A 262 -25.25 -21.36 64.51
N ALA A 263 -26.52 -21.47 64.06
CA ALA A 263 -27.56 -22.30 64.71
C ALA A 263 -28.82 -22.44 63.83
N MET A 264 -29.12 -23.68 63.45
CA MET A 264 -30.46 -24.13 63.02
C MET A 264 -31.38 -24.27 64.23
N ASP A 265 -32.64 -23.85 64.15
CA ASP A 265 -33.74 -24.48 64.90
C ASP A 265 -35.10 -24.28 64.22
N GLN A 266 -35.90 -25.35 64.20
CA GLN A 266 -37.23 -25.46 63.60
C GLN A 266 -38.29 -25.31 64.68
N SER A 267 -39.39 -24.60 64.40
CA SER A 267 -40.75 -24.79 64.95
C SER A 267 -41.67 -23.73 64.34
N ARG A 268 -42.53 -24.03 63.36
CA ARG A 268 -43.87 -24.63 63.46
C ARG A 268 -44.81 -23.84 64.38
N GLU A 269 -45.70 -23.03 63.79
CA GLU A 269 -47.12 -22.90 64.17
C GLU A 269 -47.90 -22.06 63.14
N GLU A 270 -48.81 -22.75 62.43
CA GLU A 270 -50.04 -22.22 61.80
C GLU A 270 -51.13 -22.27 62.89
N PRO A 271 -52.14 -21.36 62.92
CA PRO A 271 -53.29 -21.59 62.04
C PRO A 271 -54.13 -20.36 61.60
N ALA A 272 -54.74 -20.55 60.43
CA ALA A 272 -56.16 -20.32 60.10
C ALA A 272 -56.71 -18.88 59.91
N GLY A 273 -57.28 -18.66 58.72
CA GLY A 273 -58.74 -18.51 58.65
C GLY A 273 -59.30 -17.34 57.81
N ASN A 274 -60.01 -17.71 56.74
CA ASN A 274 -61.08 -16.98 56.02
C ASN A 274 -60.72 -15.67 55.30
N GLY A 275 -60.93 -15.55 53.99
CA GLY A 275 -62.22 -15.71 53.28
C GLY A 275 -62.64 -14.30 52.80
N GLY A 276 -63.25 -14.03 51.66
CA GLY A 276 -63.72 -14.77 50.50
C GLY A 276 -64.14 -13.71 49.47
N LEU A 277 -64.19 -14.10 48.20
CA LEU A 277 -64.77 -13.33 47.09
C LEU A 277 -66.30 -13.18 47.29
N PRO A 278 -67.01 -12.32 46.54
CA PRO A 278 -67.21 -12.46 45.08
C PRO A 278 -66.64 -11.31 44.25
#